data_AF-A0A315R8T8-F1
#
_entry.id   AF-A0A315R8T8-F1
#
_cell.length_a   1.000
_cell.length_b   1.000
_cell.length_c   1.000
_cell.angle_alpha   90.00
_cell.angle_beta   90.00
_cell.angle_gamma   90.00
#
_symmetry.space_group_name_H-M   'P 1'
#
loop_
_entity.id
_entity.type
_entity.pdbx_description
1 polymer ?
#
loop_
_entity_poly.entity_id
_entity_poly.type
_entity_poly.pdbx_seq_one_letter_code
_entity_poly.pdbx_strand_id
1 'polypeptide(L)' 'MTFNCYYQKEKWPGRIVQFKDYGSYIEIRVESLSSITVIFGKTSLGFFACMPDYEAGCHLIEPENEVYNRIINFRV' A
#
# COMPACT_ATOMS: atom_id res chain seq x y z
N MET A 1 -1.66 -12.03 9.08
CA MET A 1 -2.70 -11.07 9.56
C MET A 1 -3.82 -11.03 8.54
N THR A 2 -5.09 -11.17 8.94
CA THR A 2 -6.25 -11.20 8.04
C THR A 2 -7.07 -9.93 8.15
N PHE A 3 -7.71 -9.52 7.05
CA PHE A 3 -8.58 -8.34 6.99
C PHE A 3 -9.67 -8.55 5.94
N ASN A 4 -10.65 -7.64 5.88
CA ASN A 4 -11.71 -7.71 4.88
C ASN A 4 -11.43 -6.72 3.75
N CYS A 5 -11.49 -7.21 2.52
CA CYS A 5 -11.48 -6.39 1.31
C CYS A 5 -12.92 -6.02 0.95
N TYR A 6 -13.10 -4.82 0.41
CA TYR A 6 -14.41 -4.30 0.01
C TYR A 6 -14.32 -3.68 -1.37
N TYR A 7 -15.24 -4.05 -2.25
CA TYR A 7 -15.44 -3.37 -3.52
C TYR A 7 -16.93 -3.30 -3.82
N GLN A 8 -17.45 -2.08 -3.97
CA GLN A 8 -18.88 -1.82 -4.09
C GLN A 8 -19.68 -2.47 -2.94
N LYS A 9 -20.49 -3.51 -3.23
CA LYS A 9 -21.29 -4.25 -2.25
C LYS A 9 -20.69 -5.61 -1.87
N GLU A 10 -19.56 -5.97 -2.46
CA GLU A 10 -18.91 -7.25 -2.24
C GLU A 10 -17.87 -7.17 -1.13
N LYS A 11 -17.74 -8.27 -0.41
CA LYS A 11 -16.80 -8.43 0.70
C LYS A 11 -16.17 -9.81 0.63
N TRP A 12 -14.85 -9.86 0.73
CA TRP A 12 -14.11 -11.12 0.77
C TRP A 12 -12.87 -10.98 1.66
N PRO A 13 -12.30 -12.10 2.16
CA PRO A 13 -11.13 -12.03 3.02
C PRO A 13 -9.85 -11.68 2.24
N GLY A 14 -9.01 -10.87 2.85
CA GLY A 14 -7.64 -10.61 2.46
C GLY A 14 -6.68 -11.04 3.57
N ARG A 15 -5.43 -11.29 3.23
CA ARG A 15 -4.37 -11.60 4.18
C ARG A 15 -3.06 -10.93 3.78
N ILE A 16 -2.33 -10.44 4.78
CA ILE A 16 -0.92 -10.10 4.63
C ILE A 16 -0.14 -11.42 4.76
N VAL A 17 0.51 -11.84 3.67
CA VAL A 17 1.33 -13.06 3.64
C VAL A 17 2.81 -12.80 3.83
N GLN A 18 3.25 -11.58 3.55
CA GLN A 18 4.63 -11.18 3.72
C GLN A 18 4.70 -9.76 4.26
N PHE A 19 5.58 -9.56 5.23
CA PHE A 19 5.95 -8.27 5.76
C PHE A 19 7.47 -8.29 5.96
N LYS A 20 8.20 -7.50 5.18
CA LYS A 20 9.65 -7.38 5.26
C LYS A 20 10.01 -5.94 5.55
N ASP A 21 10.89 -5.74 6.53
CA ASP A 21 11.42 -4.43 6.90
C ASP A 21 12.89 -4.36 6.48
N TYR A 22 13.22 -3.37 5.65
CA TYR A 22 14.56 -3.10 5.15
C TYR A 22 15.17 -1.83 5.77
N GLY A 23 14.55 -1.29 6.82
CA GLY A 23 14.98 -0.11 7.55
C GLY A 23 14.50 1.20 6.93
N SER A 24 14.82 1.46 5.66
CA SER A 24 14.35 2.67 4.95
C SER A 24 13.01 2.50 4.24
N TYR A 25 12.60 1.26 4.01
CA TYR A 25 11.32 0.90 3.44
C TYR A 25 10.87 -0.47 3.94
N ILE A 26 9.56 -0.69 3.83
CA ILE A 26 8.91 -1.96 4.10
C ILE A 26 8.29 -2.49 2.81
N GLU A 27 8.27 -3.81 2.68
CA GLU A 27 7.59 -4.52 1.61
C GLU A 27 6.48 -5.39 2.21
N ILE A 28 5.27 -5.21 1.73
CA ILE A 28 4.07 -5.91 2.17
C ILE A 28 3.48 -6.65 0.99
N ARG A 29 3.33 -7.98 1.10
CA ARG A 29 2.56 -8.77 0.14
C ARG A 29 1.18 -9.03 0.71
N VAL A 30 0.18 -8.54 -0.01
CA VAL A 30 -1.23 -8.77 0.28
C VAL A 30 -1.77 -9.79 -0.72
N GLU A 31 -2.49 -10.79 -0.21
CA GLU A 31 -3.23 -11.75 -1.02
C GLU A 31 -4.72 -11.70 -0.68
N SER A 32 -5.53 -11.81 -1.73
CA SER A 32 -6.98 -11.81 -1.67
C SER A 32 -7.52 -12.54 -2.92
N LEU A 33 -8.50 -12.01 -3.66
CA LEU A 33 -8.87 -12.53 -4.99
C LEU A 33 -7.71 -12.42 -6.01
N SER A 34 -6.88 -11.40 -5.84
CA SER A 34 -5.59 -11.22 -6.51
C SER A 34 -4.49 -11.01 -5.47
N SER A 35 -3.25 -10.82 -5.92
CA SER A 35 -2.14 -10.40 -5.04
C SER A 35 -1.63 -9.03 -5.45
N ILE A 36 -1.22 -8.24 -4.45
CA ILE A 36 -0.55 -6.95 -4.66
C ILE A 36 0.65 -6.86 -3.72
N THR A 37 1.77 -6.38 -4.24
CA THR A 37 2.93 -5.96 -3.45
C THR A 37 2.83 -4.47 -3.22
N VAL A 38 3.03 -4.05 -1.97
CA VAL A 38 3.09 -2.65 -1.58
C VAL A 38 4.46 -2.40 -0.99
N ILE A 39 5.17 -1.42 -1.52
CA ILE A 39 6.41 -0.91 -0.96
C ILE A 39 6.10 0.47 -0.39
N PHE A 40 6.42 0.67 0.88
CA PHE A 40 6.27 1.96 1.55
C PHE A 40 7.60 2.34 2.17
N GLY A 41 8.06 3.56 1.97
CA GLY A 41 9.36 3.96 2.51
C GLY A 41 9.54 5.46 2.65
N LYS A 42 10.71 5.83 3.17
CA LYS A 42 11.13 7.22 3.33
C LYS A 42 12.49 7.43 2.69
N THR A 43 12.58 8.47 1.88
CA THR A 43 13.82 8.96 1.27
C THR A 43 14.18 10.34 1.81
N SER A 44 15.30 10.91 1.36
CA SER A 44 15.62 12.31 1.60
C SER A 44 14.58 13.29 1.02
N LEU A 45 13.78 12.87 0.04
CA LEU A 45 12.71 13.65 -0.58
C LEU A 45 11.34 13.47 0.11
N GLY A 46 11.27 12.67 1.18
CA GLY A 46 10.04 12.39 1.91
C GLY A 46 9.54 10.95 1.74
N PHE A 47 8.28 10.74 2.10
CA PHE A 47 7.64 9.43 2.05
C PHE A 47 7.19 9.07 0.65
N PHE A 48 7.10 7.77 0.37
CA PHE A 48 6.55 7.26 -0.88
C PHE A 48 5.84 5.93 -0.63
N ALA A 49 4.93 5.61 -1.54
CA ALA A 49 4.43 4.26 -1.69
C ALA A 49 4.36 3.89 -3.17
N CYS A 50 4.63 2.62 -3.46
CA CYS A 50 4.45 2.06 -4.79
C CYS A 50 3.91 0.64 -4.75
N MET A 51 3.26 0.27 -5.85
CA MET A 51 2.63 -1.01 -6.11
C MET A 51 3.20 -1.55 -7.44
N PRO A 52 4.36 -2.23 -7.41
CA PRO A 52 5.09 -2.60 -8.62
C PRO A 52 4.28 -3.55 -9.52
N ASP A 53 3.39 -4.37 -8.96
CA ASP A 53 2.50 -5.26 -9.73
C ASP A 53 1.58 -4.49 -10.71
N TYR A 54 1.44 -3.18 -10.53
CA TYR A 54 0.58 -2.30 -11.32
C TYR A 54 1.32 -1.06 -11.87
N GLU A 55 2.67 -1.05 -11.81
CA GLU A 55 3.50 0.09 -12.24
C GLU A 55 3.08 1.44 -11.63
N ALA A 56 2.45 1.42 -10.45
CA ALA A 56 1.88 2.59 -9.81
C ALA A 56 2.74 3.04 -8.63
N GLY A 57 2.93 4.35 -8.47
CA GLY A 57 3.72 4.91 -7.38
C GLY A 57 3.47 6.39 -7.19
N CYS A 58 3.66 6.89 -5.97
CA CYS A 58 3.57 8.32 -5.69
C CYS A 58 4.36 8.71 -4.44
N HIS A 59 4.62 10.01 -4.34
CA HIS A 59 5.06 10.63 -3.09
C HIS A 59 3.89 10.75 -2.13
N LEU A 60 4.15 10.47 -0.86
CA LEU A 60 3.21 10.66 0.22
C LEU A 60 3.60 11.89 1.03
N ILE A 61 2.59 12.57 1.57
CA ILE A 61 2.81 13.51 2.68
C ILE A 61 3.11 12.70 3.96
N GLU A 62 3.41 13.39 5.06
CA GLU A 62 3.54 12.78 6.38
C GLU A 62 2.44 11.72 6.63
N PRO A 63 2.80 10.51 7.10
CA PRO A 63 1.86 9.39 7.24
C PRO A 63 0.66 9.69 8.14
N GLU A 64 0.87 10.57 9.12
CA GLU A 64 -0.10 11.00 10.11
C GLU A 64 -1.16 11.96 9.53
N ASN A 65 -0.92 12.52 8.33
CA ASN A 65 -1.81 13.50 7.73
C ASN A 65 -2.87 12.86 6.83
N GLU A 66 -3.92 12.34 7.45
CA GLU A 66 -5.02 11.65 6.77
C GLU A 66 -5.70 12.47 5.68
N VAL A 67 -5.79 13.80 5.84
CA VAL A 67 -6.50 14.68 4.89
C VAL A 67 -5.81 14.70 3.54
N TYR A 68 -4.48 14.80 3.53
CA TYR A 68 -3.71 14.83 2.30
C TYR A 68 -3.53 13.44 1.70
N ASN A 69 -3.41 12.40 2.53
CA ASN A 69 -3.27 11.03 2.06
C ASN A 69 -4.55 10.49 1.39
N ARG A 70 -5.72 11.07 1.66
CA ARG A 70 -6.98 10.75 0.94
C ARG A 70 -6.99 11.19 -0.53
N ILE A 71 -6.19 12.19 -0.91
CA ILE A 71 -6.16 12.73 -2.27
C ILE A 71 -5.23 11.92 -3.18
N ILE A 72 -4.39 11.08 -2.59
CA ILE A 72 -3.40 10.25 -3.28
C ILE A 72 -4.14 9.16 -4.06
N ASN A 73 -4.39 9.46 -5.33
CA ASN A 73 -4.98 8.53 -6.28
C ASN A 73 -3.86 7.79 -6.99
N PHE A 74 -3.65 6.53 -6.61
CA PHE A 74 -2.94 5.59 -7.46
C PHE A 74 -3.85 5.31 -8.67
N ARG A 75 -3.63 6.05 -9.77
CA ARG A 75 -4.22 5.70 -11.06
C ARG A 75 -3.34 4.62 -11.68
N VAL A 76 -3.87 3.40 -11.68
CA VAL A 76 -3.41 2.29 -12.52
C VAL A 76 -4.09 2.42 -13.89
#